data_AF-A0A0M3BRP9-F1
#
_entry.id   AF-A0A0M3BRP9-F1
#
_cell.length_a   1.000
_cell.length_b   1.000
_cell.length_c   1.000
_cell.angle_alpha   90.00
_cell.angle_beta   90.00
_cell.angle_gamma   90.00
#
_symmetry.space_group_name_H-M   'P 1'
#
loop_
_entity.id
_entity.type
_entity.pdbx_description
1 polymer ?
#
loop_
_entity_poly.entity_id
_entity_poly.type
_entity_poly.pdbx_seq_one_letter_code
_entity_poly.pdbx_strand_id
1 'polypeptide(L)'
;MLTLPTLPRRYHSASIWGLYAIGLVPAAWYFYLAATGGLGFNPVKEFEHLLGIWALRFIVATLAITPLRDLAGINWIRYRRALGLLAFYYVLMHFSVYASLDLRFNVGAVAADIARRPYITIGMACLLMLIPLALTSNNWSIRKLGPRWTKLHKLIYVIAAGGLLHFILARKSLTLEPLTYLAIITGLLAYRPLRRPIMNWKRGKKSGAAQAAR
;
A
#
# COMPACT_ATOMS: atom_id res chain seq x y z
N MET A 1 -12.57 20.09 19.36
CA MET A 1 -12.44 18.85 18.55
C MET A 1 -13.43 18.96 17.40
N LEU A 2 -12.98 19.21 16.16
CA LEU A 2 -13.85 19.12 14.99
C LEU A 2 -14.27 17.65 14.83
N THR A 3 -15.45 17.32 15.33
CA THR A 3 -16.10 16.04 15.02
C THR A 3 -16.51 16.09 13.56
N LEU A 4 -15.65 15.59 12.68
CA LEU A 4 -16.02 15.37 11.29
C LEU A 4 -17.33 14.56 11.28
N PRO A 5 -18.36 14.98 10.53
CA PRO A 5 -19.61 14.25 10.45
C PRO A 5 -19.33 12.80 10.05
N THR A 6 -19.70 11.86 10.91
CA THR A 6 -19.44 10.45 10.65
C THR A 6 -20.50 9.93 9.69
N LEU A 7 -20.05 9.29 8.60
CA LEU A 7 -20.96 8.69 7.62
C LEU A 7 -21.91 7.70 8.31
N PRO A 8 -23.24 7.80 8.11
CA PRO A 8 -24.22 6.86 8.66
C PRO A 8 -23.90 5.40 8.31
N ARG A 9 -24.19 4.47 9.23
CA ARG A 9 -23.83 3.03 9.09
C ARG A 9 -24.33 2.39 7.78
N ARG A 10 -25.51 2.79 7.31
CA ARG A 10 -26.10 2.32 6.04
C ARG A 10 -25.22 2.59 4.80
N TYR A 11 -24.41 3.65 4.83
CA TYR A 11 -23.55 4.02 3.71
C TYR A 11 -22.13 3.45 3.83
N HIS A 12 -21.81 2.70 4.88
CA HIS A 12 -20.45 2.19 5.07
C HIS A 12 -20.04 1.24 3.95
N SER A 13 -20.91 0.31 3.57
CA SER A 13 -20.64 -0.60 2.45
C SER A 13 -20.47 0.16 1.14
N ALA A 14 -21.39 1.07 0.83
CA ALA A 14 -21.32 1.91 -0.37
C ALA A 14 -20.02 2.74 -0.42
N SER A 15 -19.58 3.30 0.71
CA SER A 15 -18.33 4.07 0.79
C SER A 15 -17.08 3.21 0.51
N ILE A 16 -17.08 1.94 0.91
CA ILE A 16 -15.98 1.01 0.64
C ILE A 16 -15.96 0.64 -0.84
N TRP A 17 -17.13 0.36 -1.44
CA TRP A 17 -17.23 0.10 -2.88
C TRP A 17 -16.85 1.32 -3.72
N GLY A 18 -17.26 2.52 -3.29
CA GLY A 18 -16.84 3.78 -3.90
C GLY A 18 -15.32 3.96 -3.86
N LEU A 19 -14.67 3.57 -2.75
CA LEU A 19 -13.21 3.60 -2.66
C LEU A 19 -12.53 2.66 -3.67
N TYR A 20 -13.10 1.46 -3.92
CA TYR A 20 -12.57 0.59 -4.98
C TYR A 20 -12.75 1.20 -6.36
N ALA A 21 -13.94 1.73 -6.67
CA ALA A 21 -14.20 2.36 -7.95
C ALA A 21 -13.23 3.51 -8.21
N ILE A 22 -13.15 4.47 -7.28
CA ILE A 22 -12.24 5.62 -7.35
C ILE A 22 -10.77 5.14 -7.38
N GLY A 23 -10.43 4.14 -6.57
CA GLY A 23 -9.09 3.59 -6.50
C GLY A 23 -8.62 2.94 -7.79
N LEU A 24 -9.52 2.41 -8.62
CA LEU A 24 -9.22 1.80 -9.92
C LEU A 24 -9.23 2.80 -11.08
N VAL A 25 -9.79 4.00 -10.91
CA VAL A 25 -9.82 5.05 -11.95
C VAL A 25 -8.43 5.36 -12.51
N PRO A 26 -7.36 5.54 -11.71
CA PRO A 26 -6.04 5.82 -12.27
C PRO A 26 -5.54 4.72 -13.20
N ALA A 27 -5.70 3.44 -12.84
CA ALA A 27 -5.32 2.33 -13.71
C ALA A 27 -6.07 2.37 -15.06
N ALA A 28 -7.39 2.59 -15.04
CA ALA A 28 -8.20 2.70 -16.24
C ALA A 28 -7.80 3.92 -17.10
N TRP A 29 -7.55 5.06 -16.45
CA TRP A 29 -7.14 6.30 -17.12
C TRP A 29 -5.77 6.17 -17.80
N TYR A 30 -4.77 5.61 -17.11
CA TYR A 30 -3.46 5.43 -17.72
C TYR A 30 -3.44 4.33 -18.78
N PHE A 31 -4.29 3.30 -18.65
CA PHE A 31 -4.49 2.34 -19.71
C PHE A 31 -5.06 3.03 -20.97
N TYR A 32 -6.06 3.89 -20.82
CA TYR A 32 -6.60 4.69 -21.92
C TYR A 32 -5.52 5.58 -22.55
N LEU A 33 -4.72 6.29 -21.75
CA LEU A 33 -3.62 7.11 -22.26
C LEU A 33 -2.56 6.25 -22.97
N ALA A 34 -2.23 5.08 -22.45
CA ALA A 34 -1.29 4.16 -23.09
C ALA A 34 -1.80 3.72 -24.47
N ALA A 35 -3.09 3.41 -24.57
CA ALA A 35 -3.74 2.94 -25.80
C ALA A 35 -3.96 4.05 -26.85
N THR A 36 -4.07 5.31 -26.42
CA THR A 36 -4.34 6.46 -27.30
C THR A 36 -3.11 7.32 -27.58
N GLY A 37 -1.92 6.88 -27.15
CA GLY A 37 -0.66 7.60 -27.37
C GLY A 37 -0.36 8.74 -26.38
N GLY A 38 -1.20 8.92 -25.36
CA GLY A 38 -1.05 9.96 -24.34
C GLY A 38 0.08 9.75 -23.32
N LEU A 39 0.78 8.59 -23.34
CA LEU A 39 1.93 8.30 -22.48
C LEU A 39 3.30 8.46 -23.18
N GLY A 40 3.33 8.99 -24.41
CA GLY A 40 4.56 9.29 -25.13
C GLY A 40 5.25 8.06 -25.74
N PHE A 41 6.59 8.11 -25.82
CA PHE A 41 7.38 7.21 -26.67
C PHE A 41 7.34 5.73 -26.26
N ASN A 42 7.35 5.43 -24.95
CA ASN A 42 7.28 4.06 -24.45
C ASN A 42 6.08 3.90 -23.50
N PRO A 43 4.85 3.78 -24.06
CA PRO A 43 3.63 3.81 -23.27
C PRO A 43 3.49 2.60 -22.36
N VAL A 44 3.99 1.42 -22.76
CA VAL A 44 3.94 0.19 -21.95
C VAL A 44 4.77 0.37 -20.67
N LYS A 45 6.02 0.81 -20.82
CA LYS A 45 6.92 1.02 -19.69
C LYS A 45 6.43 2.12 -18.75
N GLU A 46 5.91 3.22 -19.30
CA GLU A 46 5.37 4.29 -18.47
C GLU A 46 4.11 3.86 -17.72
N PHE A 47 3.22 3.12 -18.38
CA PHE A 47 2.04 2.55 -17.73
C PHE A 47 2.45 1.57 -16.61
N GLU A 48 3.43 0.71 -16.84
CA GLU A 48 3.98 -0.20 -15.85
C GLU A 48 4.51 0.56 -14.61
N HIS A 49 5.30 1.61 -14.81
CA HIS A 49 5.81 2.45 -13.73
C HIS A 49 4.68 3.12 -12.93
N LEU A 50 3.67 3.66 -13.63
CA LEU A 50 2.54 4.32 -12.99
C LEU A 50 1.75 3.35 -12.10
N LEU A 51 1.50 2.13 -12.57
CA LEU A 51 0.86 1.09 -11.77
C LEU A 51 1.67 0.76 -10.50
N GLY A 52 3.01 0.65 -10.63
CA GLY A 52 3.91 0.43 -9.50
C GLY A 52 3.88 1.58 -8.47
N ILE A 53 3.85 2.83 -8.93
CA ILE A 53 3.74 4.02 -8.08
C ILE A 53 2.40 4.03 -7.33
N TRP A 54 1.30 3.70 -8.00
CA TRP A 54 -0.02 3.61 -7.36
C TRP A 54 -0.10 2.48 -6.34
N ALA A 55 0.53 1.32 -6.60
CA ALA A 55 0.67 0.27 -5.60
C ALA A 55 1.36 0.79 -4.33
N LEU A 56 2.48 1.51 -4.46
CA LEU A 56 3.16 2.14 -3.32
C LEU A 56 2.29 3.14 -2.58
N ARG A 57 1.54 3.99 -3.30
CA ARG A 57 0.59 4.94 -2.71
C ARG A 57 -0.47 4.23 -1.85
N PHE A 58 -1.02 3.12 -2.32
CA PHE A 58 -2.00 2.33 -1.56
C PHE A 58 -1.38 1.63 -0.34
N ILE A 59 -0.12 1.15 -0.44
CA ILE A 59 0.63 0.61 0.71
C ILE A 59 0.82 1.72 1.76
N VAL A 60 1.30 2.89 1.35
CA VAL A 60 1.47 4.07 2.21
C VAL A 60 0.15 4.43 2.89
N ALA A 61 -0.93 4.55 2.13
CA ALA A 61 -2.26 4.86 2.68
C ALA A 61 -2.73 3.81 3.69
N THR A 62 -2.49 2.52 3.41
CA THR A 62 -2.82 1.42 4.31
C THR A 62 -2.06 1.50 5.64
N LEU A 63 -0.77 1.84 5.59
CA LEU A 63 0.07 2.00 6.77
C LEU A 63 -0.26 3.26 7.57
N ALA A 64 -0.59 4.36 6.87
CA ALA A 64 -0.91 5.66 7.45
C ALA A 64 -2.19 5.67 8.30
N ILE A 65 -3.12 4.73 8.08
CA ILE A 65 -4.35 4.63 8.89
C ILE A 65 -4.08 4.54 10.40
N THR A 66 -3.02 3.82 10.81
CA THR A 66 -2.72 3.66 12.24
C THR A 66 -2.24 4.97 12.89
N PRO A 67 -1.16 5.63 12.40
CA PRO A 67 -0.73 6.91 12.97
C PRO A 67 -1.80 8.00 12.83
N LEU A 68 -2.58 8.02 11.74
CA LEU A 68 -3.65 8.99 11.59
C LEU A 68 -4.72 8.86 12.69
N ARG A 69 -5.10 7.62 13.03
CA ARG A 69 -6.01 7.36 14.15
C ARG A 69 -5.39 7.73 15.50
N ASP A 70 -4.14 7.34 15.74
CA ASP A 70 -3.50 7.46 17.04
C ASP A 70 -3.02 8.89 17.35
N LEU A 71 -2.62 9.65 16.32
CA LEU A 71 -2.09 11.01 16.44
C LEU A 71 -3.17 12.08 16.19
N ALA A 72 -3.94 11.95 15.11
CA ALA A 72 -4.96 12.93 14.70
C ALA A 72 -6.39 12.58 15.13
N GLY A 73 -6.61 11.38 15.70
CA GLY A 73 -7.95 10.95 16.15
C GLY A 73 -8.90 10.54 15.03
N ILE A 74 -8.45 10.51 13.76
CA ILE A 74 -9.30 10.20 12.60
C ILE A 74 -9.39 8.69 12.42
N ASN A 75 -10.58 8.12 12.64
CA ASN A 75 -10.79 6.68 12.60
C ASN A 75 -11.24 6.16 11.22
N TRP A 76 -10.26 5.86 10.37
CA TRP A 76 -10.46 5.28 9.03
C TRP A 76 -10.14 3.79 8.94
N ILE A 77 -10.14 3.08 10.07
CA ILE A 77 -9.77 1.66 10.12
C ILE A 77 -10.62 0.77 9.19
N ARG A 78 -11.86 1.18 8.91
CA ARG A 78 -12.79 0.49 8.00
C ARG A 78 -12.25 0.38 6.57
N TYR A 79 -11.47 1.36 6.11
CA TYR A 79 -10.95 1.42 4.73
C TYR A 79 -9.63 0.68 4.58
N ARG A 80 -8.98 0.28 5.69
CA ARG A 80 -7.66 -0.37 5.68
C ARG A 80 -7.61 -1.62 4.82
N ARG A 81 -8.66 -2.44 4.88
CA ARG A 81 -8.75 -3.66 4.06
C ARG A 81 -8.84 -3.32 2.58
N ALA A 82 -9.68 -2.35 2.22
CA ALA A 82 -9.88 -1.96 0.83
C ALA A 82 -8.63 -1.35 0.20
N LEU A 83 -7.91 -0.49 0.94
CA LEU A 83 -6.62 0.05 0.49
C LEU A 83 -5.57 -1.05 0.31
N GLY A 84 -5.51 -2.04 1.21
CA GLY A 84 -4.60 -3.17 1.10
C GLY A 84 -4.89 -4.05 -0.12
N LEU A 85 -6.18 -4.28 -0.44
CA LEU A 85 -6.59 -5.01 -1.62
C LEU A 85 -6.36 -4.22 -2.91
N LEU A 86 -6.60 -2.90 -2.91
CA LEU A 86 -6.22 -2.03 -4.03
C LEU A 86 -4.71 -2.08 -4.29
N ALA A 87 -3.87 -2.02 -3.25
CA ALA A 87 -2.43 -2.21 -3.41
C ALA A 87 -2.11 -3.54 -4.09
N PHE A 88 -2.72 -4.65 -3.66
CA PHE A 88 -2.54 -5.95 -4.29
C PHE A 88 -2.96 -5.96 -5.76
N TYR A 89 -4.13 -5.41 -6.10
CA TYR A 89 -4.59 -5.34 -7.49
C TYR A 89 -3.66 -4.52 -8.37
N TYR A 90 -3.11 -3.41 -7.87
CA TYR A 90 -2.13 -2.61 -8.61
C TYR A 90 -0.80 -3.34 -8.79
N VAL A 91 -0.30 -4.07 -7.78
CA VAL A 91 0.89 -4.91 -7.94
C VAL A 91 0.64 -6.03 -8.95
N LEU A 92 -0.55 -6.64 -8.93
CA LEU A 92 -0.92 -7.67 -9.89
C LEU A 92 -0.99 -7.11 -11.32
N MET A 93 -1.64 -5.96 -11.51
CA MET A 93 -1.68 -5.28 -12.81
C MET A 93 -0.28 -4.88 -13.29
N HIS A 94 0.56 -4.34 -12.40
CA HIS A 94 1.95 -4.00 -12.70
C HIS A 94 2.73 -5.23 -13.20
N PHE A 95 2.65 -6.36 -12.48
CA PHE A 95 3.26 -7.61 -12.90
C PHE A 95 2.66 -8.15 -14.21
N SER A 96 1.34 -8.03 -14.40
CA SER A 96 0.68 -8.45 -15.63
C SER A 96 1.14 -7.64 -16.84
N VAL A 97 1.34 -6.33 -16.71
CA VAL A 97 1.90 -5.49 -17.78
C VAL A 97 3.33 -5.92 -18.13
N TYR A 98 4.20 -6.08 -17.12
CA TYR A 98 5.55 -6.61 -17.32
C TYR A 98 5.56 -7.98 -18.01
N ALA A 99 4.76 -8.92 -17.52
CA ALA A 99 4.73 -10.28 -18.05
C ALA A 99 4.13 -10.35 -19.46
N SER A 100 3.05 -9.61 -19.73
CA SER A 100 2.26 -9.74 -20.96
C SER A 100 2.61 -8.74 -22.05
N LEU A 101 2.83 -7.47 -21.71
CA LEU A 101 3.05 -6.41 -22.69
C LEU A 101 4.54 -6.18 -22.94
N ASP A 102 5.37 -6.18 -21.88
CA ASP A 102 6.82 -6.00 -22.01
C ASP A 102 7.49 -7.29 -22.50
N LEU A 103 7.24 -8.42 -21.83
CA LEU A 103 7.89 -9.70 -22.15
C LEU A 103 7.06 -10.68 -22.99
N ARG A 104 5.80 -10.37 -23.30
CA ARG A 104 4.92 -11.23 -24.15
C ARG A 104 4.83 -12.69 -23.68
N PHE A 105 4.77 -12.88 -22.37
CA PHE A 105 4.76 -14.17 -21.68
C PHE A 105 5.96 -15.08 -21.99
N ASN A 106 7.08 -14.51 -22.41
CA ASN A 106 8.32 -15.27 -22.57
C ASN A 106 8.89 -15.65 -21.19
N VAL A 107 8.59 -16.87 -20.74
CA VAL A 107 9.02 -17.41 -19.44
C VAL A 107 10.54 -17.44 -19.31
N GLY A 108 11.27 -17.71 -20.41
CA GLY A 108 12.74 -17.67 -20.43
C GLY A 108 13.29 -16.28 -20.17
N ALA A 109 12.68 -15.25 -20.76
CA ALA A 109 13.04 -13.85 -20.52
C ALA A 109 12.75 -13.45 -19.06
N VAL A 110 11.58 -13.83 -18.53
CA VAL A 110 11.22 -13.59 -17.12
C VAL A 110 12.25 -14.20 -16.17
N ALA A 111 12.63 -15.46 -16.39
CA ALA A 111 13.61 -16.16 -15.56
C ALA A 111 14.99 -15.50 -15.63
N ALA A 112 15.42 -15.10 -16.84
CA ALA A 112 16.68 -14.38 -17.03
C ALA A 112 16.68 -13.02 -16.31
N ASP A 113 15.57 -12.28 -16.38
CA ASP A 113 15.42 -10.99 -15.72
C ASP A 113 15.41 -11.12 -14.19
N ILE A 114 14.72 -12.13 -13.64
CA ILE A 114 14.76 -12.43 -12.20
C ILE A 114 16.18 -12.76 -11.72
N ALA A 115 16.97 -13.47 -12.52
CA ALA A 115 18.34 -13.84 -12.17
C ALA A 115 19.33 -12.65 -12.29
N ARG A 116 19.13 -11.77 -13.27
CA ARG A 116 20.08 -10.69 -13.59
C ARG A 116 19.76 -9.36 -12.94
N ARG A 117 18.52 -9.14 -12.51
CA ARG A 117 18.04 -7.84 -12.04
C ARG A 117 17.51 -7.93 -10.61
N PRO A 118 18.29 -7.49 -9.60
CA PRO A 118 17.92 -7.66 -8.19
C PRO A 118 16.60 -6.98 -7.83
N TYR A 119 16.27 -5.84 -8.48
CA TYR A 119 14.99 -5.17 -8.26
C TYR A 119 13.81 -6.05 -8.67
N ILE A 120 13.89 -6.82 -9.76
CA ILE A 120 12.81 -7.73 -10.19
C ILE A 120 12.64 -8.85 -9.17
N THR A 121 13.73 -9.43 -8.69
CA THR A 121 13.69 -10.46 -7.63
C THR A 121 12.98 -9.97 -6.38
N ILE A 122 13.29 -8.73 -5.94
CA ILE A 122 12.64 -8.09 -4.78
C ILE A 122 11.14 -7.87 -5.06
N GLY A 123 10.80 -7.41 -6.27
CA GLY A 123 9.41 -7.21 -6.70
C GLY A 123 8.60 -8.52 -6.67
N MET A 124 9.16 -9.61 -7.20
CA MET A 124 8.56 -10.93 -7.18
C MET A 124 8.37 -11.46 -5.75
N ALA A 125 9.37 -11.30 -4.88
CA ALA A 125 9.24 -11.66 -3.47
C ALA A 125 8.11 -10.88 -2.78
N CYS A 126 7.98 -9.58 -3.06
CA CYS A 126 6.89 -8.75 -2.54
C CYS A 126 5.51 -9.22 -3.06
N LEU A 127 5.39 -9.54 -4.34
CA LEU A 127 4.17 -10.10 -4.92
C LEU A 127 3.78 -11.42 -4.24
N LEU A 128 4.74 -12.35 -4.09
CA LEU A 128 4.50 -13.63 -3.42
C LEU A 128 4.05 -13.47 -1.97
N MET A 129 4.62 -12.51 -1.24
CA MET A 129 4.17 -12.18 0.13
C MET A 129 2.80 -11.50 0.16
N LEU A 130 2.42 -10.73 -0.87
CA LEU A 130 1.11 -10.07 -0.95
C LEU A 130 -0.04 -11.03 -1.22
N ILE A 131 0.19 -12.12 -1.98
CA ILE A 131 -0.84 -13.13 -2.29
C ILE A 131 -1.55 -13.66 -1.03
N PRO A 132 -0.85 -14.21 -0.01
CA PRO A 132 -1.54 -14.72 1.18
C PRO A 132 -2.24 -13.61 1.98
N LEU A 133 -1.76 -12.36 1.93
CA LEU A 133 -2.43 -11.21 2.56
C LEU A 133 -3.76 -10.92 1.85
N ALA A 134 -3.78 -10.91 0.53
CA ALA A 134 -4.99 -10.70 -0.26
C ALA A 134 -6.00 -11.84 -0.05
N LEU A 135 -5.56 -13.10 -0.14
CA LEU A 135 -6.41 -14.27 0.06
C LEU A 135 -7.03 -14.32 1.46
N THR A 136 -6.32 -13.85 2.47
CA THR A 136 -6.80 -13.81 3.86
C THR A 136 -7.44 -12.48 4.27
N SER A 137 -7.69 -11.58 3.32
CA SER A 137 -8.38 -10.29 3.53
C SER A 137 -9.91 -10.41 3.52
N ASN A 138 -10.45 -11.43 4.19
CA ASN A 138 -11.89 -11.66 4.31
C ASN A 138 -12.30 -11.98 5.76
N ASN A 139 -13.59 -11.85 6.07
CA ASN A 139 -14.09 -12.05 7.44
C ASN A 139 -13.94 -13.49 7.92
N TRP A 140 -14.01 -14.47 7.01
CA TRP A 140 -13.85 -15.88 7.33
C TRP A 140 -12.43 -16.19 7.82
N SER A 141 -11.41 -15.76 7.09
CA SER A 141 -10.00 -15.96 7.46
C SER A 141 -9.63 -15.27 8.76
N ILE A 142 -10.16 -14.07 9.02
CA ILE A 142 -9.94 -13.36 10.31
C ILE A 142 -10.47 -14.20 11.47
N ARG A 143 -11.69 -14.75 11.35
CA ARG A 143 -12.31 -15.60 12.37
C ARG A 143 -11.58 -16.94 12.52
N LYS A 144 -11.17 -17.57 11.41
CA LYS A 144 -10.55 -18.90 11.41
C LYS A 144 -9.11 -18.91 11.90
N LEU A 145 -8.30 -17.91 11.52
CA LEU A 145 -6.87 -17.85 11.83
C LEU A 145 -6.56 -17.13 13.15
N GLY A 146 -7.48 -16.28 13.64
CA GLY A 146 -7.34 -15.58 14.92
C GLY A 146 -6.00 -14.82 15.05
N PRO A 147 -5.19 -15.07 16.11
CA PRO A 147 -3.91 -14.39 16.30
C PRO A 147 -2.89 -14.59 15.15
N ARG A 148 -2.95 -15.73 14.45
CA ARG A 148 -2.06 -16.02 13.31
C ARG A 148 -2.33 -15.08 12.14
N TRP A 149 -3.58 -14.64 11.95
CA TRP A 149 -3.93 -13.65 10.93
C TRP A 149 -3.15 -12.34 11.12
N THR A 150 -3.04 -11.90 12.38
CA THR A 150 -2.31 -10.67 12.70
C THR A 150 -0.81 -10.84 12.46
N LYS A 151 -0.24 -12.01 12.78
CA LYS A 151 1.17 -12.31 12.48
C LYS A 151 1.43 -12.30 10.97
N LEU A 152 0.59 -12.97 10.18
CA LEU A 152 0.67 -12.99 8.72
C LEU A 152 0.62 -11.58 8.13
N HIS A 153 -0.34 -10.76 8.57
CA HIS A 153 -0.49 -9.39 8.08
C HIS A 153 0.62 -8.42 8.53
N LYS A 154 1.59 -8.85 9.35
CA LYS A 154 2.82 -8.07 9.58
C LYS A 154 3.77 -8.11 8.38
N LEU A 155 3.60 -9.06 7.45
CA LEU A 155 4.38 -9.08 6.21
C LEU A 155 4.26 -7.77 5.43
N ILE A 156 3.18 -7.00 5.62
CA ILE A 156 3.02 -5.68 4.98
C ILE A 156 4.19 -4.73 5.26
N TYR A 157 4.89 -4.87 6.39
CA TYR A 157 6.06 -4.04 6.69
C TYR A 157 7.27 -4.45 5.84
N VAL A 158 7.47 -5.75 5.66
CA VAL A 158 8.52 -6.29 4.78
C VAL A 158 8.20 -5.92 3.32
N ILE A 159 6.93 -6.07 2.91
CA ILE A 159 6.46 -5.67 1.58
C ILE A 159 6.65 -4.17 1.34
N ALA A 160 6.38 -3.31 2.34
CA ALA A 160 6.57 -1.88 2.19
C ALA A 160 8.06 -1.50 2.02
N ALA A 161 8.95 -2.10 2.81
CA ALA A 161 10.38 -1.89 2.69
C ALA A 161 10.93 -2.45 1.35
N GLY A 162 10.53 -3.68 0.99
CA GLY A 162 10.92 -4.32 -0.26
C GLY A 162 10.38 -3.60 -1.49
N GLY A 163 9.13 -3.14 -1.46
CA GLY A 163 8.52 -2.34 -2.53
C GLY A 163 9.21 -1.00 -2.72
N LEU A 164 9.58 -0.31 -1.63
CA LEU A 164 10.38 0.91 -1.69
C LEU A 164 11.77 0.65 -2.31
N LEU A 165 12.45 -0.41 -1.87
CA LEU A 165 13.76 -0.77 -2.40
C LEU A 165 13.69 -1.15 -3.88
N HIS A 166 12.70 -1.95 -4.27
CA HIS A 166 12.38 -2.28 -5.66
C HIS A 166 12.22 -1.00 -6.49
N PHE A 167 11.43 -0.04 -6.00
CA PHE A 167 11.19 1.23 -6.69
C PHE A 167 12.45 2.08 -6.86
N ILE A 168 13.24 2.26 -5.80
CA ILE A 168 14.49 3.03 -5.86
C ILE A 168 15.47 2.41 -6.87
N LEU A 169 15.66 1.09 -6.80
CA LEU A 169 16.56 0.37 -7.70
C LEU A 169 16.07 0.40 -9.16
N ALA A 170 14.76 0.33 -9.39
CA ALA A 170 14.17 0.37 -10.73
C ALA A 170 14.34 1.75 -11.39
N ARG A 171 14.20 2.85 -10.63
CA ARG A 171 14.32 4.23 -11.14
C ARG A 171 15.76 4.67 -11.37
N LYS A 172 16.75 3.96 -10.79
CA LYS A 172 18.20 4.21 -10.95
C LYS A 172 18.62 5.67 -10.69
N SER A 173 17.83 6.45 -9.97
CA SER A 173 18.05 7.87 -9.70
C SER A 173 17.37 8.28 -8.38
N LEU A 174 18.05 9.12 -7.59
CA LEU A 174 17.52 9.69 -6.34
C LEU A 174 16.91 11.06 -6.59
N THR A 175 15.89 11.10 -7.44
CA THR A 175 15.10 12.32 -7.64
C THR A 175 14.18 12.58 -6.45
N LEU A 176 13.50 13.73 -6.45
CA LEU A 176 12.61 14.13 -5.37
C LEU A 176 11.51 13.09 -5.07
N GLU A 177 11.01 12.41 -6.10
CA GLU A 177 9.93 11.43 -5.98
C GLU A 177 10.36 10.19 -5.15
N PRO A 178 11.42 9.42 -5.51
CA PRO A 178 11.97 8.36 -4.67
C PRO A 178 12.32 8.78 -3.24
N LEU A 179 12.90 9.97 -3.06
CA LEU A 179 13.23 10.49 -1.72
C LEU A 179 11.98 10.76 -0.88
N THR A 180 10.90 11.22 -1.50
CA THR A 180 9.62 11.45 -0.82
C THR A 180 9.03 10.13 -0.30
N TYR A 181 9.01 9.08 -1.13
CA TYR A 181 8.53 7.75 -0.69
C TYR A 181 9.46 7.12 0.36
N LEU A 182 10.77 7.31 0.24
CA LEU A 182 11.74 6.88 1.25
C LEU A 182 11.45 7.51 2.60
N ALA A 183 11.26 8.82 2.65
CA ALA A 183 10.96 9.54 3.89
C ALA A 183 9.63 9.08 4.50
N ILE A 184 8.57 8.99 3.70
CA ILE A 184 7.23 8.60 4.17
C ILE A 184 7.21 7.16 4.67
N ILE A 185 7.69 6.20 3.88
CA ILE A 185 7.65 4.77 4.25
C ILE A 185 8.54 4.52 5.46
N THR A 186 9.76 5.08 5.49
CA THR A 186 10.64 4.96 6.66
C THR A 186 9.98 5.53 7.92
N GLY A 187 9.37 6.71 7.83
CA GLY A 187 8.63 7.30 8.96
C GLY A 187 7.45 6.44 9.43
N LEU A 188 6.66 5.88 8.50
CA LEU A 188 5.54 5.00 8.82
C LEU A 188 5.97 3.67 9.45
N LEU A 189 7.08 3.09 8.98
CA LEU A 189 7.66 1.87 9.55
C LEU A 189 8.26 2.15 10.93
N ALA A 190 9.01 3.25 11.10
CA ALA A 190 9.59 3.68 12.37
C ALA A 190 8.52 4.01 13.43
N TYR A 191 7.35 4.51 13.02
CA TYR A 191 6.23 4.74 13.94
C TYR A 191 5.78 3.45 14.63
N ARG A 192 5.94 2.27 14.02
CA ARG A 192 5.41 1.01 14.55
C ARG A 192 6.06 0.57 15.88
N PRO A 193 7.39 0.49 16.01
CA PRO A 193 8.04 0.24 17.30
C PRO A 193 7.83 1.39 18.29
N LEU A 194 7.82 2.65 17.82
CA LEU A 194 7.65 3.85 18.67
C LEU A 194 6.21 4.08 19.15
N ARG A 195 5.24 3.36 18.58
CA ARG A 195 3.81 3.54 18.90
C ARG A 195 3.50 3.37 20.39
N ARG A 196 4.04 2.32 21.03
CA ARG A 196 3.77 2.04 22.45
C ARG A 196 4.23 3.19 23.38
N PRO A 197 5.49 3.63 23.33
CA PRO A 197 5.94 4.74 24.18
C PRO A 197 5.17 6.04 23.90
N ILE A 198 4.93 6.38 22.63
CA ILE A 198 4.17 7.59 22.25
C ILE A 198 2.76 7.57 22.87
N MET A 199 2.06 6.43 22.78
CA MET A 199 0.69 6.33 23.32
C MET A 199 0.66 6.32 24.85
N ASN A 200 1.65 5.73 25.51
CA ASN A 200 1.77 5.76 26.97
C ASN A 200 2.01 7.19 27.47
N TRP A 201 2.90 7.93 26.81
CA TRP A 201 3.15 9.33 27.12
C TRP A 201 1.91 10.21 26.95
N LYS A 202 1.17 10.08 25.83
CA LYS A 202 -0.10 10.82 25.63
C LYS A 202 -1.14 10.50 26.70
N ARG A 203 -1.24 9.24 27.13
CA ARG A 203 -2.16 8.82 28.19
C ARG A 203 -1.77 9.44 29.53
N GLY A 204 -0.49 9.40 29.89
CA GLY A 204 0.03 10.01 31.12
C GLY A 204 -0.27 11.52 31.20
N LYS A 205 -0.02 12.25 30.09
CA LYS A 205 -0.32 13.69 30.01
C LYS A 205 -1.81 14.00 30.20
N LYS A 206 -2.70 13.18 29.63
CA LYS A 206 -4.16 13.36 29.77
C LYS A 206 -4.63 13.07 31.20
N SER A 207 -4.10 12.04 31.85
CA SER A 207 -4.41 11.72 33.25
C SER A 207 -3.95 12.83 34.21
N GLY A 208 -2.73 13.35 34.03
CA GLY A 208 -2.23 14.47 34.84
C GLY A 208 -3.06 15.75 34.67
N ALA A 209 -3.44 16.09 33.43
CA ALA A 209 -4.32 17.23 33.17
C ALA A 209 -5.72 17.08 33.78
N ALA A 210 -6.28 15.86 33.80
CA ALA A 210 -7.58 15.59 34.41
C ALA A 210 -7.53 15.63 35.94
N GLN A 211 -6.39 15.26 36.54
CA GLN A 211 -6.19 15.32 38.00
C GLN A 211 -5.96 16.76 38.48
N ALA A 212 -5.28 17.60 37.70
CA ALA A 212 -5.09 19.02 38.01
C ALA A 212 -6.36 19.89 37.83
N ALA A 213 -7.39 19.35 37.17
CA ALA A 213 -8.68 20.01 36.93
C ALA A 213 -9.78 19.59 37.93
N ARG A 214 -9.45 18.76 38.92
CA ARG A 214 -10.31 18.35 40.04
C ARG A 214 -9.85 19.06 41.31
#